data_AF-A0A434U2M8-F1
#
_entry.id   AF-A0A434U2M8-F1
#
_cell.length_a   1.000
_cell.length_b   1.000
_cell.length_c   1.000
_cell.angle_alpha   90.00
_cell.angle_beta   90.00
_cell.angle_gamma   90.00
#
_symmetry.space_group_name_H-M   'P 1'
#
loop_
_entity.id
_entity.type
_entity.pdbx_description
1 polymer ?
#
loop_
_entity_poly.entity_id
_entity_poly.type
_entity_poly.pdbx_seq_one_letter_code
_entity_poly.pdbx_strand_id
1 'polypeptide(L)'
;QHIRRDKATSNICTAQALLANMATAYAIWHGPAGLQAIAERVHTLANRLAAGLKTAGVAVLGAHRFDTVTAEVKGKAAAIAAAAEKTGRLLRVIDADHVGIAFDETSTEADLEAIAALFGAKPGTVAAGSMPGKRRGKEFLTQPVFHENHSETEIMRFLRRLADKDLALDRAMIPLGSCTMKLNAAAEMMPVSWVNVANLHPFAPASHSAGYRAMVGDLEAWLSEITGFDAVSLQPNAGSQGEYAGLLAIRAYHRARGEGHRTVCLIPSSAHGTNPASAAMAGLSVVVVRCAEDGSIDMDDMRAKANEHSKNLAALMFTYPSTHGVYEEGARHLCALIHEHGGQVYFDGANLNALVGLARPGDIGADVCHMNLHKTFCIPHGGGGPGVGPIGVRAHLKPYLPGHVTEGSAHAVAAAPFGSASILPITWMYIRMMGGSGLKQATETAIVSANYVATRLAPHFPLLYKGRSDRIAHECILDTRVLKESAGISVDDIAKRLIDYGFHAPTMSFPVAGTLMVEPTESEPKRELDRFCEAMIAIAGEAAKVAKGEWPLDDNPLVNAPHTAAEALAGAWPHPYSRMEAAYPAADVDLAAKYWPPVSRIDNVAGDRNLVCSCPPLSEYLGAAE
;
A
#
# COMPACT_ATOMS: atom_id res chain seq x y z
N GLN A 1 11.34 4.52 5.18
CA GLN A 1 10.61 5.60 5.85
C GLN A 1 10.47 5.38 7.37
N HIS A 2 9.98 4.23 7.87
CA HIS A 2 9.58 4.08 9.28
C HIS A 2 10.73 4.14 10.31
N ILE A 3 11.96 3.77 9.90
CA ILE A 3 13.17 3.93 10.74
C ILE A 3 13.87 5.27 10.46
N ARG A 4 14.23 5.52 9.18
CA ARG A 4 15.13 6.63 8.80
C ARG A 4 14.45 7.96 8.49
N ARG A 5 13.11 8.03 8.45
CA ARG A 5 12.33 9.27 8.25
C ARG A 5 12.83 10.09 7.04
N ASP A 6 13.17 11.36 7.21
CA ASP A 6 13.73 12.27 6.19
C ASP A 6 15.02 11.77 5.55
N LYS A 7 15.77 10.88 6.23
CA LYS A 7 17.00 10.24 5.74
C LYS A 7 16.75 8.89 5.07
N ALA A 8 15.50 8.51 4.84
CA ALA A 8 15.16 7.30 4.10
C ALA A 8 15.56 7.45 2.62
N THR A 9 15.76 6.32 1.94
CA THR A 9 16.07 6.28 0.50
C THR A 9 14.89 6.72 -0.37
N SER A 10 13.67 6.65 0.16
CA SER A 10 12.42 7.06 -0.49
C SER A 10 11.31 7.24 0.55
N ASN A 11 10.24 7.93 0.16
CA ASN A 11 9.01 8.06 0.93
C ASN A 11 8.09 6.83 0.79
N ILE A 12 8.40 5.86 -0.06
CA ILE A 12 7.53 4.69 -0.30
C ILE A 12 7.23 3.90 1.00
N CYS A 13 5.97 3.49 1.14
CA CYS A 13 5.48 2.63 2.21
C CYS A 13 4.68 1.48 1.60
N THR A 14 3.37 1.68 1.33
CA THR A 14 2.59 0.78 0.47
C THR A 14 3.15 0.79 -0.95
N ALA A 15 3.34 -0.39 -1.54
CA ALA A 15 3.87 -0.58 -2.88
C ALA A 15 2.85 -1.33 -3.76
N GLN A 16 3.26 -2.44 -4.39
CA GLN A 16 2.45 -3.24 -5.31
C GLN A 16 2.67 -4.74 -5.06
N ALA A 17 2.73 -5.16 -3.79
CA ALA A 17 3.12 -6.52 -3.39
C ALA A 17 2.27 -7.62 -4.05
N LEU A 18 0.94 -7.50 -4.03
CA LEU A 18 0.05 -8.46 -4.67
C LEU A 18 0.34 -8.61 -6.17
N LEU A 19 0.58 -7.50 -6.87
CA LEU A 19 0.84 -7.52 -8.31
C LEU A 19 2.24 -8.07 -8.64
N ALA A 20 3.23 -7.84 -7.77
CA ALA A 20 4.54 -8.48 -7.87
C ALA A 20 4.45 -10.00 -7.68
N ASN A 21 3.61 -10.46 -6.74
CA ASN A 21 3.33 -11.88 -6.54
C ASN A 21 2.62 -12.49 -7.76
N MET A 22 1.64 -11.78 -8.35
CA MET A 22 0.98 -12.21 -9.59
C MET A 22 1.96 -12.32 -10.76
N ALA A 23 2.83 -11.34 -10.96
CA ALA A 23 3.87 -11.38 -11.99
C ALA A 23 4.87 -12.54 -11.77
N THR A 24 5.21 -12.81 -10.51
CA THR A 24 6.07 -13.95 -10.14
C THR A 24 5.38 -15.28 -10.41
N ALA A 25 4.10 -15.41 -10.05
CA ALA A 25 3.30 -16.60 -10.36
C ALA A 25 3.17 -16.82 -11.87
N TYR A 26 2.99 -15.75 -12.67
CA TYR A 26 3.00 -15.82 -14.13
C TYR A 26 4.35 -16.34 -14.67
N ALA A 27 5.48 -15.88 -14.11
CA ALA A 27 6.80 -16.38 -14.49
C ALA A 27 7.03 -17.85 -14.09
N ILE A 28 6.53 -18.28 -12.92
CA ILE A 28 6.58 -19.68 -12.46
C ILE A 28 5.74 -20.57 -13.39
N TRP A 29 4.53 -20.13 -13.71
CA TRP A 29 3.58 -20.85 -14.56
C TRP A 29 4.13 -21.12 -15.96
N HIS A 30 4.67 -20.08 -16.61
CA HIS A 30 5.18 -20.21 -17.98
C HIS A 30 6.60 -20.77 -18.04
N GLY A 31 7.40 -20.56 -16.99
CA GLY A 31 8.83 -20.86 -16.99
C GLY A 31 9.60 -20.13 -18.10
N PRO A 32 10.92 -20.38 -18.22
CA PRO A 32 11.74 -19.72 -19.22
C PRO A 32 11.30 -20.02 -20.67
N ALA A 33 10.86 -21.25 -20.95
CA ALA A 33 10.46 -21.66 -22.30
C ALA A 33 9.14 -21.01 -22.74
N GLY A 34 8.12 -20.97 -21.87
CA GLY A 34 6.84 -20.35 -22.17
C GLY A 34 6.95 -18.83 -22.38
N LEU A 35 7.71 -18.15 -21.51
CA LEU A 35 7.96 -16.71 -21.66
C LEU A 35 8.69 -16.39 -22.97
N GLN A 36 9.64 -17.23 -23.38
CA GLN A 36 10.31 -17.08 -24.68
C GLN A 36 9.36 -17.32 -25.85
N ALA A 37 8.49 -18.33 -25.77
CA ALA A 37 7.52 -18.59 -26.83
C ALA A 37 6.53 -17.43 -27.00
N ILE A 38 6.06 -16.84 -25.90
CA ILE A 38 5.21 -15.64 -25.91
C ILE A 38 5.96 -14.47 -26.55
N ALA A 39 7.18 -14.19 -26.09
CA ALA A 39 8.00 -13.10 -26.63
C ALA A 39 8.32 -13.27 -28.12
N GLU A 40 8.66 -14.49 -28.56
CA GLU A 40 8.94 -14.82 -29.96
C GLU A 40 7.71 -14.65 -30.84
N ARG A 41 6.52 -15.02 -30.35
CA ARG A 41 5.26 -14.84 -31.07
C ARG A 41 4.94 -13.36 -31.28
N VAL A 42 4.98 -12.56 -30.20
CA VAL A 42 4.73 -11.11 -30.26
C VAL A 42 5.72 -10.42 -31.20
N HIS A 43 7.01 -10.77 -31.07
CA HIS A 43 8.06 -10.24 -31.93
C HIS A 43 7.86 -10.60 -33.41
N THR A 44 7.40 -11.82 -33.68
CA THR A 44 7.13 -12.28 -35.05
C THR A 44 6.01 -11.47 -35.68
N LEU A 45 4.91 -11.20 -34.96
CA LEU A 45 3.82 -10.35 -35.46
C LEU A 45 4.32 -8.96 -35.86
N ALA A 46 5.09 -8.30 -34.98
CA ALA A 46 5.66 -6.98 -35.24
C ALA A 46 6.57 -6.95 -36.48
N ASN A 47 7.44 -7.96 -36.65
CA ASN A 47 8.33 -8.00 -37.81
C ASN A 47 7.60 -8.34 -39.11
N ARG A 48 6.57 -9.20 -39.06
CA ARG A 48 5.75 -9.50 -40.23
C ARG A 48 4.96 -8.27 -40.68
N LEU A 49 4.46 -7.47 -39.75
CA LEU A 49 3.87 -6.16 -40.08
C LEU A 49 4.92 -5.28 -40.77
N ALA A 50 6.08 -5.09 -40.14
CA ALA A 50 7.11 -4.21 -40.68
C ALA A 50 7.63 -4.65 -42.07
N ALA A 51 7.79 -5.95 -42.32
CA ALA A 51 8.17 -6.50 -43.62
C ALA A 51 7.07 -6.28 -44.67
N GLY A 52 5.81 -6.44 -44.27
CA GLY A 52 4.64 -6.16 -45.11
C GLY A 52 4.56 -4.69 -45.51
N LEU A 53 4.72 -3.78 -44.54
CA LEU A 53 4.73 -2.33 -44.76
C LEU A 53 5.84 -1.90 -45.73
N LYS A 54 7.07 -2.41 -45.54
CA LYS A 54 8.19 -2.13 -46.45
C LYS A 54 7.90 -2.59 -47.87
N THR A 55 7.31 -3.78 -48.04
CA THR A 55 6.91 -4.31 -49.36
C THR A 55 5.85 -3.42 -50.02
N ALA A 56 4.95 -2.84 -49.24
CA ALA A 56 3.93 -1.90 -49.71
C ALA A 56 4.45 -0.46 -49.92
N GLY A 57 5.76 -0.21 -49.75
CA GLY A 57 6.36 1.12 -49.91
C GLY A 57 6.15 2.06 -48.72
N VAL A 58 5.68 1.57 -47.58
CA VAL A 58 5.55 2.33 -46.33
C VAL A 58 6.86 2.26 -45.55
N ALA A 59 7.45 3.41 -45.26
CA ALA A 59 8.67 3.47 -44.48
C ALA A 59 8.40 3.07 -43.01
N VAL A 60 9.30 2.28 -42.44
CA VAL A 60 9.25 1.84 -41.04
C VAL A 60 10.49 2.36 -40.33
N LEU A 61 10.28 3.13 -39.26
CA LEU A 61 11.38 3.69 -38.48
C LEU A 61 12.04 2.65 -37.58
N GLY A 62 13.34 2.82 -37.37
CA GLY A 62 14.19 1.94 -36.54
C GLY A 62 14.64 0.67 -37.25
N ALA A 63 15.90 0.29 -37.03
CA ALA A 63 16.49 -0.94 -37.57
C ALA A 63 16.11 -2.19 -36.77
N HIS A 64 15.85 -2.04 -35.47
CA HIS A 64 15.54 -3.11 -34.53
C HIS A 64 14.25 -2.81 -33.78
N ARG A 65 13.52 -3.85 -33.39
CA ARG A 65 12.28 -3.76 -32.62
C ARG A 65 12.02 -5.05 -31.86
N PHE A 66 11.25 -4.93 -30.78
CA PHE A 66 10.67 -6.10 -30.13
C PHE A 66 9.25 -6.31 -30.62
N ASP A 67 8.29 -5.55 -30.11
CA ASP A 67 6.85 -5.67 -30.33
C ASP A 67 6.22 -4.50 -31.09
N THR A 68 6.96 -3.39 -31.21
CA THR A 68 6.43 -2.11 -31.66
C THR A 68 6.96 -1.72 -33.04
N VAL A 69 6.06 -1.32 -33.93
CA VAL A 69 6.35 -0.82 -35.28
C VAL A 69 5.93 0.65 -35.36
N THR A 70 6.83 1.50 -35.86
CA THR A 70 6.49 2.90 -36.18
C THR A 70 6.48 3.06 -37.70
N ALA A 71 5.30 3.35 -38.27
CA ALA A 71 5.08 3.53 -39.69
C ALA A 71 5.02 5.03 -40.05
N GLU A 72 5.72 5.43 -41.12
CA GLU A 72 5.66 6.78 -41.68
C GLU A 72 4.58 6.85 -42.76
N VAL A 73 3.58 7.71 -42.52
CA VAL A 73 2.35 7.90 -43.26
C VAL A 73 2.02 9.40 -43.33
N LYS A 74 2.79 10.13 -44.13
CA LYS A 74 2.74 11.60 -44.25
C LYS A 74 1.31 12.17 -44.29
N GLY A 75 0.94 12.95 -43.28
CA GLY A 75 -0.34 13.62 -43.08
C GLY A 75 -1.54 12.69 -42.86
N LYS A 76 -1.34 11.38 -42.71
CA LYS A 76 -2.40 10.35 -42.67
C LYS A 76 -2.52 9.63 -41.34
N ALA A 77 -1.65 9.93 -40.36
CA ALA A 77 -1.61 9.19 -39.10
C ALA A 77 -2.96 9.14 -38.38
N ALA A 78 -3.63 10.29 -38.22
CA ALA A 78 -4.94 10.39 -37.58
C ALA A 78 -6.04 9.63 -38.36
N ALA A 79 -6.02 9.69 -39.69
CA ALA A 79 -7.00 9.00 -40.53
C ALA A 79 -6.88 7.48 -40.43
N ILE A 80 -5.65 6.97 -40.36
CA ILE A 80 -5.37 5.53 -40.17
C ILE A 80 -5.80 5.07 -38.79
N ALA A 81 -5.49 5.83 -37.73
CA ALA A 81 -5.93 5.50 -36.37
C ALA A 81 -7.47 5.47 -36.26
N ALA A 82 -8.16 6.46 -36.85
CA ALA A 82 -9.62 6.49 -36.89
C ALA A 82 -10.23 5.32 -37.70
N ALA A 83 -9.55 4.87 -38.77
CA ALA A 83 -9.97 3.69 -39.52
C ALA A 83 -9.77 2.39 -38.70
N ALA A 84 -8.67 2.27 -37.96
CA ALA A 84 -8.42 1.15 -37.05
C ALA A 84 -9.48 1.08 -35.95
N GLU A 85 -9.84 2.22 -35.36
CA GLU A 85 -10.79 2.32 -34.25
C GLU A 85 -12.18 1.78 -34.63
N LYS A 86 -12.63 2.02 -35.87
CA LYS A 86 -13.89 1.46 -36.41
C LYS A 86 -13.95 -0.06 -36.40
N THR A 87 -12.80 -0.73 -36.31
CA THR A 87 -12.68 -2.19 -36.25
C THR A 87 -12.27 -2.70 -34.86
N GLY A 88 -12.32 -1.84 -33.83
CA GLY A 88 -12.00 -2.20 -32.44
C GLY A 88 -10.51 -2.14 -32.10
N ARG A 89 -9.68 -1.41 -32.87
CA ARG A 89 -8.23 -1.33 -32.65
C ARG A 89 -7.78 0.10 -32.40
N LEU A 90 -7.04 0.31 -31.30
CA LEU A 90 -6.47 1.60 -30.98
C LEU A 90 -4.99 1.64 -31.39
N LEU A 91 -4.63 2.60 -32.25
CA LEU A 91 -3.24 2.82 -32.67
C LEU A 91 -2.73 4.13 -32.07
N ARG A 92 -1.43 4.18 -31.74
CA ARG A 92 -0.80 5.38 -31.18
C ARG A 92 -0.49 6.37 -32.29
N VAL A 93 -1.17 7.51 -32.32
CA VAL A 93 -0.75 8.67 -33.13
C VAL A 93 0.43 9.34 -32.43
N ILE A 94 1.60 9.34 -33.06
CA ILE A 94 2.81 9.97 -32.51
C ILE A 94 2.84 11.45 -32.91
N ASP A 95 2.60 11.72 -34.19
CA ASP A 95 2.46 13.04 -34.78
C ASP A 95 1.60 12.94 -36.07
N ALA A 96 1.61 13.97 -36.93
CA ALA A 96 0.83 14.00 -38.17
C ALA A 96 1.25 12.92 -39.20
N ASP A 97 2.50 12.47 -39.12
CA ASP A 97 3.15 11.61 -40.11
C ASP A 97 3.45 10.22 -39.56
N HIS A 98 3.40 9.98 -38.25
CA HIS A 98 3.83 8.71 -37.65
C HIS A 98 2.74 8.02 -36.82
N VAL A 99 2.57 6.72 -37.06
CA VAL A 99 1.70 5.83 -36.27
C VAL A 99 2.54 4.74 -35.61
N GLY A 100 2.40 4.59 -34.30
CA GLY A 100 2.94 3.50 -33.51
C GLY A 100 1.92 2.36 -33.34
N ILE A 101 2.37 1.13 -33.58
CA ILE A 101 1.60 -0.10 -33.42
C ILE A 101 2.39 -1.01 -32.49
N ALA A 102 1.85 -1.32 -31.31
CA ALA A 102 2.43 -2.28 -30.38
C ALA A 102 1.59 -3.54 -30.36
N PHE A 103 2.20 -4.70 -30.63
CA PHE A 103 1.58 -6.00 -30.44
C PHE A 103 1.85 -6.49 -29.02
N ASP A 104 0.98 -7.37 -28.51
CA ASP A 104 1.10 -7.97 -27.18
C ASP A 104 0.69 -9.45 -27.21
N GLU A 105 0.69 -10.09 -26.03
CA GLU A 105 0.35 -11.50 -25.88
C GLU A 105 -1.08 -11.84 -26.36
N THR A 106 -2.00 -10.87 -26.38
CA THR A 106 -3.38 -11.10 -26.84
C THR A 106 -3.54 -10.94 -28.35
N SER A 107 -2.56 -10.36 -29.01
CA SER A 107 -2.59 -10.10 -30.45
C SER A 107 -2.64 -11.39 -31.27
N THR A 108 -3.44 -11.35 -32.34
CA THR A 108 -3.70 -12.49 -33.23
C THR A 108 -3.24 -12.24 -34.66
N GLU A 109 -3.24 -13.30 -35.49
CA GLU A 109 -3.01 -13.18 -36.92
C GLU A 109 -4.03 -12.26 -37.60
N ALA A 110 -5.30 -12.33 -37.18
CA ALA A 110 -6.36 -11.48 -37.71
C ALA A 110 -6.11 -9.99 -37.39
N ASP A 111 -5.52 -9.68 -36.24
CA ASP A 111 -5.13 -8.31 -35.91
C ASP A 111 -4.00 -7.81 -36.80
N LEU A 112 -3.00 -8.65 -37.04
CA LEU A 112 -1.89 -8.35 -37.95
C LEU A 112 -2.40 -8.09 -39.38
N GLU A 113 -3.28 -8.95 -39.91
CA GLU A 113 -3.88 -8.79 -41.24
C GLU A 113 -4.71 -7.51 -41.34
N ALA A 114 -5.59 -7.26 -40.35
CA ALA A 114 -6.44 -6.08 -40.31
C ALA A 114 -5.61 -4.79 -40.24
N ILE A 115 -4.56 -4.76 -39.40
CA ILE A 115 -3.67 -3.61 -39.28
C ILE A 115 -2.88 -3.40 -40.58
N ALA A 116 -2.31 -4.44 -41.18
CA ALA A 116 -1.58 -4.33 -42.45
C ALA A 116 -2.46 -3.76 -43.58
N ALA A 117 -3.72 -4.18 -43.64
CA ALA A 117 -4.68 -3.72 -44.64
C ALA A 117 -4.94 -2.20 -44.57
N LEU A 118 -4.85 -1.58 -43.38
CA LEU A 118 -4.98 -0.11 -43.23
C LEU A 118 -3.92 0.69 -44.02
N PHE A 119 -2.80 0.05 -44.34
CA PHE A 119 -1.68 0.63 -45.08
C PHE A 119 -1.63 0.14 -46.54
N GLY A 120 -2.64 -0.61 -47.00
CA GLY A 120 -2.60 -1.29 -48.30
C GLY A 120 -1.55 -2.41 -48.37
N ALA A 121 -1.11 -2.91 -47.21
CA ALA A 121 -0.10 -3.96 -47.11
C ALA A 121 -0.75 -5.33 -46.82
N LYS A 122 0.05 -6.38 -46.97
CA LYS A 122 -0.22 -7.72 -46.45
C LYS A 122 0.87 -8.10 -45.45
N PRO A 123 0.62 -8.99 -44.48
CA PRO A 123 1.67 -9.49 -43.60
C PRO A 123 2.83 -10.08 -44.42
N GLY A 124 4.06 -9.66 -44.10
CA GLY A 124 5.26 -10.16 -44.75
C GLY A 124 5.69 -11.53 -44.23
N THR A 125 6.67 -12.13 -44.91
CA THR A 125 7.44 -13.26 -44.41
C THR A 125 8.67 -12.74 -43.66
N VAL A 126 9.02 -13.40 -42.56
CA VAL A 126 10.22 -13.09 -41.77
C VAL A 126 11.04 -14.36 -41.60
N ALA A 127 12.35 -14.23 -41.74
CA ALA A 127 13.25 -15.35 -41.47
C ALA A 127 13.22 -15.69 -39.96
N ALA A 128 13.35 -16.99 -39.66
CA ALA A 128 13.49 -17.46 -38.29
C ALA A 128 14.70 -16.79 -37.61
N GLY A 129 14.54 -16.28 -36.38
CA GLY A 129 15.63 -15.72 -35.60
C GLY A 129 15.91 -14.21 -35.79
N SER A 130 14.93 -13.41 -36.21
CA SER A 130 15.05 -11.94 -36.38
C SER A 130 15.13 -11.13 -35.07
N MET A 131 15.22 -11.80 -33.92
CA MET A 131 15.34 -11.17 -32.60
C MET A 131 16.59 -10.27 -32.53
N PRO A 132 16.48 -9.04 -32.00
CA PRO A 132 17.66 -8.22 -31.73
C PRO A 132 18.49 -8.85 -30.60
N GLY A 133 19.71 -9.27 -30.93
CA GLY A 133 20.66 -9.85 -29.98
C GLY A 133 20.59 -11.38 -29.86
N LYS A 134 21.38 -11.94 -28.93
CA LYS A 134 21.38 -13.38 -28.66
C LYS A 134 20.15 -13.75 -27.84
N ARG A 135 19.46 -14.83 -28.21
CA ARG A 135 18.42 -15.45 -27.38
C ARG A 135 18.99 -15.69 -25.97
N ARG A 136 18.26 -15.26 -24.93
CA ARG A 136 18.67 -15.58 -23.55
C ARG A 136 18.71 -17.11 -23.41
N GLY A 137 19.88 -17.64 -23.05
CA GLY A 137 20.15 -19.08 -23.00
C GLY A 137 19.63 -19.74 -21.72
N LYS A 138 20.25 -20.85 -21.30
CA LYS A 138 19.91 -21.60 -20.08
C LYS A 138 20.26 -20.89 -18.75
N GLU A 139 20.44 -19.57 -18.77
CA GLU A 139 21.02 -18.80 -17.66
C GLU A 139 20.00 -17.91 -16.92
N PHE A 140 18.74 -17.86 -17.37
CA PHE A 140 17.68 -17.09 -16.71
C PHE A 140 16.60 -18.03 -16.17
N LEU A 141 16.03 -17.67 -15.00
CA LEU A 141 15.01 -18.46 -14.30
C LEU A 141 15.43 -19.93 -14.13
N THR A 142 16.67 -20.15 -13.70
CA THR A 142 17.29 -21.49 -13.58
C THR A 142 16.89 -22.23 -12.31
N GLN A 143 16.29 -21.52 -11.36
CA GLN A 143 15.91 -22.09 -10.07
C GLN A 143 14.75 -23.07 -10.24
N PRO A 144 14.71 -24.18 -9.46
CA PRO A 144 13.72 -25.25 -9.64
C PRO A 144 12.26 -24.77 -9.61
N VAL A 145 11.95 -23.73 -8.83
CA VAL A 145 10.59 -23.15 -8.73
C VAL A 145 10.00 -22.76 -10.09
N PHE A 146 10.81 -22.33 -11.07
CA PHE A 146 10.36 -21.95 -12.42
C PHE A 146 10.17 -23.14 -13.37
N HIS A 147 10.41 -24.36 -12.89
CA HIS A 147 10.39 -25.61 -13.65
C HIS A 147 9.44 -26.67 -13.09
N GLU A 148 8.93 -26.49 -11.86
CA GLU A 148 8.20 -27.53 -11.11
C GLU A 148 6.67 -27.40 -11.13
N ASN A 149 6.11 -26.25 -11.55
CA ASN A 149 4.68 -25.93 -11.35
C ASN A 149 3.96 -25.56 -12.66
N HIS A 150 4.01 -26.44 -13.66
CA HIS A 150 3.54 -26.15 -15.03
C HIS A 150 2.16 -26.72 -15.36
N SER A 151 1.60 -27.61 -14.52
CA SER A 151 0.19 -28.01 -14.63
C SER A 151 -0.69 -27.18 -13.72
N GLU A 152 -1.95 -26.96 -14.13
CA GLU A 152 -2.91 -26.13 -13.37
C GLU A 152 -3.10 -26.67 -11.95
N THR A 153 -3.09 -27.99 -11.81
CA THR A 153 -3.14 -28.66 -10.50
C THR A 153 -1.93 -28.29 -9.62
N GLU A 154 -0.71 -28.28 -10.17
CA GLU A 154 0.51 -27.98 -9.43
C GLU A 154 0.56 -26.51 -8.99
N ILE A 155 0.28 -25.56 -9.90
CA ILE A 155 0.29 -24.14 -9.54
C ILE A 155 -0.77 -23.82 -8.49
N MET A 156 -1.96 -24.41 -8.59
CA MET A 156 -3.03 -24.20 -7.60
C MET A 156 -2.62 -24.75 -6.22
N ARG A 157 -1.97 -25.92 -6.17
CA ARG A 157 -1.41 -26.46 -4.92
C ARG A 157 -0.26 -25.61 -4.40
N PHE A 158 0.60 -25.08 -5.28
CA PHE A 158 1.70 -24.20 -4.90
C PHE A 158 1.19 -22.91 -4.25
N LEU A 159 0.28 -22.20 -4.91
CA LEU A 159 -0.34 -20.98 -4.40
C LEU A 159 -1.06 -21.25 -3.07
N ARG A 160 -1.80 -22.36 -2.97
CA ARG A 160 -2.46 -22.75 -1.72
C ARG A 160 -1.46 -22.99 -0.58
N ARG A 161 -0.37 -23.71 -0.84
CA ARG A 161 0.68 -23.96 0.18
C ARG A 161 1.35 -22.68 0.66
N LEU A 162 1.47 -21.66 -0.18
CA LEU A 162 1.98 -20.35 0.25
C LEU A 162 0.93 -19.60 1.08
N ALA A 163 -0.32 -19.55 0.62
CA ALA A 163 -1.41 -18.90 1.34
C ALA A 163 -1.64 -19.52 2.73
N ASP A 164 -1.47 -20.84 2.89
CA ASP A 164 -1.59 -21.51 4.20
C ASP A 164 -0.53 -21.10 5.22
N LYS A 165 0.59 -20.53 4.79
CA LYS A 165 1.65 -20.03 5.66
C LYS A 165 1.36 -18.62 6.19
N ASP A 166 0.47 -17.88 5.54
CA ASP A 166 0.21 -16.49 5.85
C ASP A 166 -1.06 -16.36 6.70
N LEU A 167 -0.97 -15.65 7.83
CA LEU A 167 -2.14 -15.30 8.62
C LEU A 167 -2.80 -14.05 8.03
N ALA A 168 -4.04 -14.19 7.58
CA ALA A 168 -4.83 -13.14 6.92
C ALA A 168 -6.22 -12.97 7.58
N LEU A 169 -6.99 -11.98 7.10
CA LEU A 169 -8.28 -11.58 7.68
C LEU A 169 -9.39 -12.64 7.56
N ASP A 170 -9.20 -13.67 6.74
CA ASP A 170 -10.10 -14.83 6.68
C ASP A 170 -9.94 -15.77 7.89
N ARG A 171 -8.91 -15.57 8.72
CA ARG A 171 -8.62 -16.38 9.91
C ARG A 171 -8.87 -15.66 11.23
N ALA A 172 -8.36 -14.44 11.37
CA ALA A 172 -8.42 -13.68 12.62
C ALA A 172 -8.26 -12.18 12.37
N MET A 173 -8.66 -11.39 13.37
CA MET A 173 -8.35 -9.96 13.42
C MET A 173 -6.84 -9.72 13.32
N ILE A 174 -6.46 -8.72 12.53
CA ILE A 174 -5.08 -8.21 12.44
C ILE A 174 -5.10 -6.76 12.94
N PRO A 175 -4.91 -6.49 14.24
CA PRO A 175 -5.19 -5.18 14.83
C PRO A 175 -4.01 -4.20 14.69
N LEU A 176 -3.49 -4.05 13.47
CA LEU A 176 -2.36 -3.17 13.16
C LEU A 176 -2.79 -1.69 13.26
N GLY A 177 -2.29 -0.99 14.28
CA GLY A 177 -2.42 0.47 14.39
C GLY A 177 -1.93 1.21 13.15
N SER A 178 -2.65 2.26 12.77
CA SER A 178 -2.45 3.08 11.56
C SER A 178 -2.58 2.30 10.24
N CYS A 179 -3.19 1.12 10.23
CA CYS A 179 -3.38 0.32 9.02
C CYS A 179 -4.86 0.13 8.65
N THR A 180 -5.78 0.25 9.60
CA THR A 180 -7.22 0.05 9.39
C THR A 180 -7.51 -1.25 8.63
N MET A 181 -7.20 -2.38 9.26
CA MET A 181 -7.43 -3.73 8.70
C MET A 181 -8.92 -4.12 8.71
N LYS A 182 -9.76 -3.32 8.05
CA LYS A 182 -11.22 -3.52 7.95
C LYS A 182 -11.57 -4.55 6.88
N LEU A 183 -12.87 -4.87 6.78
CA LEU A 183 -13.40 -5.74 5.74
C LEU A 183 -13.08 -5.21 4.33
N ASN A 184 -12.57 -6.10 3.47
CA ASN A 184 -12.55 -5.91 2.01
C ASN A 184 -13.69 -6.76 1.43
N ALA A 185 -14.87 -6.18 1.22
CA ALA A 185 -16.06 -6.98 0.97
C ALA A 185 -16.04 -7.63 -0.42
N ALA A 186 -16.54 -8.86 -0.53
CA ALA A 186 -16.59 -9.57 -1.82
C ALA A 186 -17.31 -8.75 -2.92
N ALA A 187 -18.41 -8.08 -2.57
CA ALA A 187 -19.14 -7.21 -3.49
C ALA A 187 -18.33 -6.00 -3.96
N GLU A 188 -17.43 -5.47 -3.13
CA GLU A 188 -16.54 -4.35 -3.49
C GLU A 188 -15.40 -4.83 -4.39
N MET A 189 -14.94 -6.07 -4.20
CA MET A 189 -13.84 -6.67 -4.97
C MET A 189 -14.24 -7.17 -6.34
N MET A 190 -15.49 -7.63 -6.52
CA MET A 190 -16.00 -8.22 -7.76
C MET A 190 -15.72 -7.38 -9.03
N PRO A 191 -15.90 -6.05 -9.04
CA PRO A 191 -15.74 -5.27 -10.26
C PRO A 191 -14.31 -5.17 -10.79
N VAL A 192 -13.29 -5.40 -9.94
CA VAL A 192 -11.88 -5.23 -10.31
C VAL A 192 -11.48 -6.13 -11.49
N SER A 193 -12.05 -7.34 -11.56
CA SER A 193 -11.78 -8.33 -12.61
C SER A 193 -12.79 -8.32 -13.76
N TRP A 194 -13.75 -7.40 -13.78
CA TRP A 194 -14.64 -7.27 -14.93
C TRP A 194 -13.85 -6.85 -16.17
N VAL A 195 -14.17 -7.44 -17.32
CA VAL A 195 -13.44 -7.19 -18.59
C VAL A 195 -13.41 -5.70 -18.95
N ASN A 196 -14.52 -4.99 -18.73
CA ASN A 196 -14.64 -3.55 -18.99
C ASN A 196 -13.90 -2.65 -17.98
N VAL A 197 -13.40 -3.23 -16.87
CA VAL A 197 -12.60 -2.53 -15.85
C VAL A 197 -11.13 -2.91 -16.03
N ALA A 198 -10.80 -4.20 -16.05
CA ALA A 198 -9.43 -4.70 -16.04
C ALA A 198 -8.66 -4.49 -17.38
N ASN A 199 -9.37 -4.45 -18.51
CA ASN A 199 -8.73 -4.52 -19.85
C ASN A 199 -8.74 -3.19 -20.61
N LEU A 200 -8.96 -2.05 -19.95
CA LEU A 200 -8.89 -0.75 -20.59
C LEU A 200 -7.46 -0.18 -20.52
N HIS A 201 -6.87 0.12 -21.69
CA HIS A 201 -5.57 0.77 -21.74
C HIS A 201 -5.66 2.20 -21.14
N PRO A 202 -4.73 2.63 -20.27
CA PRO A 202 -4.84 3.90 -19.53
C PRO A 202 -4.84 5.15 -20.42
N PHE A 203 -4.37 5.03 -21.66
CA PHE A 203 -4.35 6.10 -22.66
C PHE A 203 -5.34 5.89 -23.81
N ALA A 204 -6.36 5.04 -23.61
CA ALA A 204 -7.46 4.93 -24.55
C ALA A 204 -8.19 6.29 -24.70
N PRO A 205 -8.80 6.59 -25.86
CA PRO A 205 -9.54 7.83 -26.05
C PRO A 205 -10.61 8.03 -24.97
N ALA A 206 -10.87 9.29 -24.59
CA ALA A 206 -11.80 9.62 -23.51
C ALA A 206 -13.21 9.04 -23.72
N SER A 207 -13.65 8.86 -24.97
CA SER A 207 -14.92 8.23 -25.32
C SER A 207 -15.01 6.75 -24.92
N HIS A 208 -13.89 6.04 -24.82
CA HIS A 208 -13.82 4.63 -24.40
C HIS A 208 -13.77 4.48 -22.87
N SER A 209 -13.47 5.55 -22.15
CA SER A 209 -13.37 5.57 -20.68
C SER A 209 -14.55 6.26 -20.00
N ALA A 210 -15.69 6.43 -20.67
CA ALA A 210 -16.85 7.17 -20.13
C ALA A 210 -17.34 6.64 -18.77
N GLY A 211 -17.39 5.31 -18.59
CA GLY A 211 -17.76 4.70 -17.30
C GLY A 211 -16.75 4.98 -16.19
N TYR A 212 -15.45 4.88 -16.50
CA TYR A 212 -14.39 5.27 -15.57
C TYR A 212 -14.49 6.75 -15.18
N ARG A 213 -14.72 7.64 -16.15
CA ARG A 213 -14.83 9.08 -15.90
C ARG A 213 -16.06 9.44 -15.05
N ALA A 214 -17.18 8.75 -15.26
CA ALA A 214 -18.35 8.90 -14.39
C ALA A 214 -18.06 8.46 -12.95
N MET A 215 -17.46 7.27 -12.77
CA MET A 215 -17.05 6.77 -11.46
C MET A 215 -16.03 7.68 -10.76
N VAL A 216 -15.05 8.19 -11.52
CA VAL A 216 -14.06 9.17 -11.04
C VAL A 216 -14.76 10.44 -10.56
N GLY A 217 -15.71 10.98 -11.34
CA GLY A 217 -16.49 12.16 -10.95
C GLY A 217 -17.31 11.94 -9.68
N ASP A 218 -17.96 10.78 -9.54
CA ASP A 218 -18.66 10.40 -8.31
C ASP A 218 -17.71 10.37 -7.10
N LEU A 219 -16.55 9.70 -7.26
CA LEU A 219 -15.56 9.59 -6.19
C LEU A 219 -14.97 10.96 -5.80
N GLU A 220 -14.63 11.80 -6.78
CA GLU A 220 -14.14 13.14 -6.51
C GLU A 220 -15.17 13.96 -5.73
N ALA A 221 -16.45 13.90 -6.10
CA ALA A 221 -17.52 14.59 -5.40
C ALA A 221 -17.74 14.05 -3.98
N TRP A 222 -17.82 12.73 -3.80
CA TRP A 222 -18.06 12.12 -2.50
C TRP A 222 -16.89 12.30 -1.55
N LEU A 223 -15.65 12.13 -2.04
CA LEU A 223 -14.46 12.36 -1.23
C LEU A 223 -14.33 13.84 -0.87
N SER A 224 -14.68 14.77 -1.76
CA SER A 224 -14.75 16.21 -1.45
C SER A 224 -15.73 16.48 -0.31
N GLU A 225 -16.93 15.89 -0.34
CA GLU A 225 -17.93 16.04 0.73
C GLU A 225 -17.45 15.45 2.05
N ILE A 226 -16.90 14.22 2.03
CA ILE A 226 -16.38 13.53 3.23
C ILE A 226 -15.27 14.33 3.90
N THR A 227 -14.45 15.03 3.11
CA THR A 227 -13.26 15.73 3.61
C THR A 227 -13.44 17.23 3.76
N GLY A 228 -14.51 17.80 3.20
CA GLY A 228 -14.80 19.23 3.19
C GLY A 228 -13.89 20.03 2.25
N PHE A 229 -13.32 19.41 1.21
CA PHE A 229 -12.45 20.08 0.22
C PHE A 229 -13.20 20.49 -1.05
N ASP A 230 -12.59 21.36 -1.85
CA ASP A 230 -13.21 21.97 -3.04
C ASP A 230 -12.89 21.21 -4.35
N ALA A 231 -11.85 20.36 -4.32
CA ALA A 231 -11.47 19.49 -5.42
C ALA A 231 -10.67 18.28 -4.92
N VAL A 232 -10.74 17.17 -5.65
CA VAL A 232 -9.98 15.95 -5.39
C VAL A 232 -9.21 15.56 -6.65
N SER A 233 -8.00 15.00 -6.48
CA SER A 233 -7.27 14.30 -7.53
C SER A 233 -7.02 12.85 -7.14
N LEU A 234 -7.43 11.92 -8.02
CA LEU A 234 -7.24 10.48 -7.84
C LEU A 234 -5.90 9.95 -8.39
N GLN A 235 -5.02 10.82 -8.91
CA GLN A 235 -3.78 10.39 -9.56
C GLN A 235 -2.78 9.67 -8.63
N PRO A 236 -2.51 10.13 -7.39
CA PRO A 236 -1.46 9.53 -6.58
C PRO A 236 -1.83 8.10 -6.15
N ASN A 237 -0.94 7.14 -6.42
CA ASN A 237 -1.18 5.70 -6.29
C ASN A 237 -0.62 5.09 -4.99
N ALA A 238 -0.44 5.89 -3.94
CA ALA A 238 -0.12 5.48 -2.58
C ALA A 238 -0.31 6.68 -1.64
N GLY A 239 -0.45 6.45 -0.33
CA GLY A 239 -0.57 7.56 0.64
C GLY A 239 0.64 8.50 0.63
N SER A 240 1.86 7.94 0.59
CA SER A 240 3.09 8.71 0.45
C SER A 240 3.18 9.51 -0.85
N GLN A 241 2.59 9.00 -1.95
CA GLN A 241 2.47 9.76 -3.20
C GLN A 241 1.46 10.90 -3.08
N GLY A 242 0.40 10.71 -2.28
CA GLY A 242 -0.54 11.78 -1.93
C GLY A 242 0.13 12.89 -1.11
N GLU A 243 0.97 12.54 -0.13
CA GLU A 243 1.82 13.50 0.59
C GLU A 243 2.71 14.30 -0.34
N TYR A 244 3.48 13.60 -1.16
CA TYR A 244 4.36 14.24 -2.12
C TYR A 244 3.59 15.17 -3.07
N ALA A 245 2.45 14.72 -3.62
CA ALA A 245 1.62 15.51 -4.50
C ALA A 245 1.04 16.76 -3.82
N GLY A 246 0.55 16.64 -2.58
CA GLY A 246 0.02 17.76 -1.82
C GLY A 246 1.08 18.81 -1.50
N LEU A 247 2.30 18.37 -1.14
CA LEU A 247 3.42 19.27 -0.91
C LEU A 247 3.92 19.95 -2.20
N LEU A 248 3.90 19.25 -3.34
CA LEU A 248 4.18 19.87 -4.63
C LEU A 248 3.13 20.94 -4.98
N ALA A 249 1.85 20.69 -4.70
CA ALA A 249 0.78 21.68 -4.90
C ALA A 249 0.99 22.92 -4.02
N ILE A 250 1.30 22.74 -2.73
CA ILE A 250 1.66 23.85 -1.82
C ILE A 250 2.86 24.64 -2.36
N ARG A 251 3.91 23.96 -2.81
CA ARG A 251 5.11 24.60 -3.33
C ARG A 251 4.84 25.38 -4.62
N ALA A 252 4.03 24.83 -5.52
CA ALA A 252 3.62 25.51 -6.74
C ALA A 252 2.76 26.75 -6.42
N TYR A 253 1.86 26.66 -5.44
CA TYR A 253 1.08 27.79 -4.94
C TYR A 253 1.95 28.92 -4.38
N HIS A 254 2.94 28.60 -3.55
CA HIS A 254 3.90 29.60 -3.04
C HIS A 254 4.69 30.27 -4.18
N ARG A 255 5.18 29.49 -5.14
CA ARG A 255 5.92 30.01 -6.31
C ARG A 255 5.07 30.95 -7.18
N ALA A 256 3.82 30.59 -7.42
CA ALA A 256 2.91 31.40 -8.22
C ALA A 256 2.61 32.76 -7.59
N ARG A 257 2.76 32.90 -6.27
CA ARG A 257 2.62 34.16 -5.52
C ARG A 257 3.96 34.90 -5.32
N GLY A 258 5.04 34.45 -5.95
CA GLY A 258 6.38 35.02 -5.74
C GLY A 258 7.03 34.64 -4.41
N GLU A 259 6.44 33.72 -3.64
CA GLU A 259 6.90 33.28 -2.32
C GLU A 259 7.68 31.95 -2.39
N GLY A 260 8.33 31.65 -3.52
CA GLY A 260 9.05 30.39 -3.73
C GLY A 260 10.24 30.15 -2.80
N HIS A 261 10.62 31.14 -1.99
CA HIS A 261 11.63 31.05 -0.93
C HIS A 261 11.12 30.31 0.32
N ARG A 262 9.80 30.13 0.45
CA ARG A 262 9.19 29.37 1.54
C ARG A 262 9.43 27.87 1.32
N THR A 263 10.35 27.29 2.08
CA THR A 263 10.75 25.88 1.96
C THR A 263 10.75 25.11 3.29
N VAL A 264 10.44 25.74 4.42
CA VAL A 264 10.41 25.07 5.73
C VAL A 264 9.10 24.31 5.90
N CYS A 265 9.18 23.02 6.26
CA CYS A 265 8.06 22.17 6.60
C CYS A 265 8.15 21.77 8.08
N LEU A 266 7.18 22.24 8.89
CA LEU A 266 7.06 21.83 10.29
C LEU A 266 6.40 20.45 10.36
N ILE A 267 6.98 19.53 11.13
CA ILE A 267 6.47 18.16 11.25
C ILE A 267 6.56 17.71 12.72
N PRO A 268 5.46 17.36 13.41
CA PRO A 268 5.51 16.79 14.75
C PRO A 268 6.35 15.51 14.81
N SER A 269 7.05 15.28 15.93
CA SER A 269 7.89 14.09 16.13
C SER A 269 7.10 12.78 16.07
N SER A 270 5.81 12.83 16.38
CA SER A 270 4.88 11.69 16.32
C SER A 270 4.46 11.33 14.89
N ALA A 271 4.61 12.23 13.91
CA ALA A 271 4.13 11.99 12.54
C ALA A 271 4.73 10.73 11.93
N HIS A 272 3.99 10.09 11.03
CA HIS A 272 4.44 8.91 10.31
C HIS A 272 5.75 9.20 9.54
N GLY A 273 6.58 8.17 9.34
CA GLY A 273 7.90 8.32 8.73
C GLY A 273 7.86 8.73 7.26
N THR A 274 6.70 8.59 6.60
CA THR A 274 6.48 9.07 5.22
C THR A 274 6.47 10.58 5.16
N ASN A 275 5.87 11.28 6.13
CA ASN A 275 5.71 12.74 6.13
C ASN A 275 7.07 13.46 5.95
N PRO A 276 8.10 13.22 6.80
CA PRO A 276 9.41 13.85 6.60
C PRO A 276 10.14 13.38 5.34
N ALA A 277 9.93 12.12 4.90
CA ALA A 277 10.52 11.63 3.66
C ALA A 277 9.90 12.31 2.41
N SER A 278 8.59 12.50 2.41
CA SER A 278 7.82 13.19 1.37
C SER A 278 8.18 14.68 1.31
N ALA A 279 8.36 15.33 2.48
CA ALA A 279 8.84 16.70 2.57
C ALA A 279 10.25 16.87 2.00
N ALA A 280 11.19 16.00 2.38
CA ALA A 280 12.54 16.01 1.82
C ALA A 280 12.53 15.78 0.29
N MET A 281 11.72 14.83 -0.19
CA MET A 281 11.57 14.53 -1.62
C MET A 281 10.97 15.71 -2.40
N ALA A 282 10.05 16.47 -1.81
CA ALA A 282 9.49 17.70 -2.39
C ALA A 282 10.48 18.89 -2.40
N GLY A 283 11.68 18.71 -1.82
CA GLY A 283 12.70 19.74 -1.69
C GLY A 283 12.42 20.74 -0.57
N LEU A 284 11.71 20.33 0.48
CA LEU A 284 11.45 21.12 1.68
C LEU A 284 12.42 20.77 2.80
N SER A 285 12.75 21.75 3.63
CA SER A 285 13.57 21.58 4.83
C SER A 285 12.67 21.18 6.00
N VAL A 286 12.89 19.97 6.52
CA VAL A 286 12.11 19.44 7.66
C VAL A 286 12.60 20.08 8.96
N VAL A 287 11.66 20.64 9.71
CA VAL A 287 11.88 21.13 11.08
C VAL A 287 10.93 20.36 12.00
N VAL A 288 11.50 19.57 12.90
CA VAL A 288 10.72 18.72 13.80
C VAL A 288 10.09 19.57 14.90
N VAL A 289 8.80 19.41 15.17
CA VAL A 289 8.10 20.00 16.33
C VAL A 289 7.95 18.93 17.41
N ARG A 290 8.20 19.28 18.67
CA ARG A 290 8.09 18.33 19.78
C ARG A 290 6.63 17.94 20.05
N CYS A 291 6.46 16.79 20.67
CA CYS A 291 5.23 16.44 21.38
C CYS A 291 5.43 16.67 22.88
N ALA A 292 4.37 17.05 23.58
CA ALA A 292 4.34 17.12 25.04
C ALA A 292 4.34 15.72 25.68
N GLU A 293 4.49 15.65 27.00
CA GLU A 293 4.52 14.37 27.74
C GLU A 293 3.22 13.58 27.60
N ASP A 294 2.08 14.26 27.46
CA ASP A 294 0.77 13.67 27.22
C ASP A 294 0.55 13.21 25.76
N GLY A 295 1.58 13.35 24.91
CA GLY A 295 1.58 12.94 23.51
C GLY A 295 0.96 13.96 22.54
N SER A 296 0.40 15.06 23.02
CA SER A 296 -0.12 16.14 22.17
C SER A 296 1.00 16.91 21.48
N ILE A 297 0.69 17.71 20.47
CA ILE A 297 1.67 18.62 19.84
C ILE A 297 2.04 19.73 20.84
N ASP A 298 3.35 19.94 21.08
CA ASP A 298 3.85 21.05 21.92
C ASP A 298 3.58 22.39 21.21
N MET A 299 2.50 23.06 21.63
CA MET A 299 2.05 24.30 21.01
C MET A 299 2.99 25.48 21.25
N ASP A 300 3.80 25.46 22.31
CA ASP A 300 4.79 26.51 22.57
C ASP A 300 6.01 26.33 21.65
N ASP A 301 6.47 25.10 21.46
CA ASP A 301 7.50 24.77 20.46
C ASP A 301 7.02 25.07 19.03
N MET A 302 5.76 24.75 18.72
CA MET A 302 5.14 25.08 17.45
C MET A 302 5.15 26.59 17.20
N ARG A 303 4.71 27.39 18.19
CA ARG A 303 4.71 28.86 18.09
C ARG A 303 6.12 29.42 17.95
N ALA A 304 7.08 28.90 18.70
CA ALA A 304 8.48 29.31 18.60
C ALA A 304 9.04 29.06 17.20
N LYS A 305 8.85 27.86 16.63
CA LYS A 305 9.33 27.48 15.30
C LYS A 305 8.60 28.19 14.17
N ALA A 306 7.29 28.41 14.31
CA ALA A 306 6.52 29.18 13.34
C ALA A 306 7.01 30.64 13.29
N ASN A 307 7.31 31.26 14.44
CA ASN A 307 7.92 32.57 14.53
C ASN A 307 9.33 32.61 13.92
N GLU A 308 10.21 31.68 14.32
CA GLU A 308 11.59 31.59 13.83
C GLU A 308 11.65 31.46 12.31
N HIS A 309 10.79 30.60 11.76
CA HIS A 309 10.77 30.30 10.33
C HIS A 309 9.71 31.08 9.55
N SER A 310 9.04 32.07 10.14
CA SER A 310 7.86 32.73 9.54
C SER A 310 8.08 33.22 8.10
N LYS A 311 9.26 33.76 7.80
CA LYS A 311 9.62 34.24 6.45
C LYS A 311 9.79 33.10 5.43
N ASN A 312 10.17 31.91 5.88
CA ASN A 312 10.48 30.76 5.03
C ASN A 312 9.49 29.59 5.23
N LEU A 313 8.44 29.76 6.04
CA LEU A 313 7.48 28.71 6.38
C LEU A 313 6.63 28.38 5.16
N ALA A 314 6.76 27.15 4.66
CA ALA A 314 6.01 26.62 3.54
C ALA A 314 4.77 25.86 4.01
N ALA A 315 4.95 24.94 4.95
CA ALA A 315 3.89 24.04 5.37
C ALA A 315 4.03 23.54 6.82
N LEU A 316 2.92 23.08 7.37
CA LEU A 316 2.84 22.11 8.46
C LEU A 316 2.31 20.80 7.90
N MET A 317 2.92 19.67 8.26
CA MET A 317 2.31 18.35 8.11
C MET A 317 1.93 17.81 9.49
N PHE A 318 0.66 17.47 9.70
CA PHE A 318 0.22 16.82 10.93
C PHE A 318 -0.87 15.78 10.65
N THR A 319 -1.00 14.81 11.55
CA THR A 319 -1.99 13.72 11.48
C THR A 319 -3.08 14.00 12.52
N TYR A 320 -4.35 13.84 12.15
CA TYR A 320 -5.45 13.99 13.09
C TYR A 320 -6.54 12.93 12.83
N PRO A 321 -6.99 12.18 13.87
CA PRO A 321 -6.36 12.06 15.19
C PRO A 321 -4.88 11.70 15.07
N SER A 322 -4.08 12.09 16.07
CA SER A 322 -2.64 11.89 16.00
C SER A 322 -2.29 10.40 15.87
N THR A 323 -1.05 10.10 15.49
CA THR A 323 -0.51 8.72 15.49
C THR A 323 -0.45 8.10 16.90
N HIS A 324 -0.74 8.87 17.95
CA HIS A 324 -0.94 8.37 19.31
C HIS A 324 -2.37 7.87 19.57
N GLY A 325 -3.27 7.98 18.58
CA GLY A 325 -4.66 7.55 18.70
C GLY A 325 -5.55 8.51 19.50
N VAL A 326 -5.18 9.79 19.59
CA VAL A 326 -5.92 10.80 20.39
C VAL A 326 -6.32 12.01 19.54
N TYR A 327 -7.45 12.63 19.90
CA TYR A 327 -7.92 13.88 19.28
C TYR A 327 -7.20 15.08 19.90
N GLU A 328 -6.46 15.83 19.09
CA GLU A 328 -5.82 17.10 19.48
C GLU A 328 -6.87 18.22 19.69
N GLU A 329 -7.07 18.69 20.92
CA GLU A 329 -8.08 19.74 21.21
C GLU A 329 -7.80 21.07 20.48
N GLY A 330 -6.53 21.36 20.17
CA GLY A 330 -6.07 22.62 19.57
C GLY A 330 -5.95 22.65 18.05
N ALA A 331 -6.41 21.62 17.32
CA ALA A 331 -6.13 21.45 15.89
C ALA A 331 -6.50 22.67 15.02
N ARG A 332 -7.61 23.36 15.31
CA ARG A 332 -8.01 24.59 14.59
C ARG A 332 -7.07 25.77 14.85
N HIS A 333 -6.65 25.96 16.11
CA HIS A 333 -5.69 26.99 16.47
C HIS A 333 -4.31 26.71 15.86
N LEU A 334 -3.94 25.43 15.80
CA LEU A 334 -2.73 24.99 15.11
C LEU A 334 -2.76 25.38 13.63
N CYS A 335 -3.87 25.11 12.92
CA CYS A 335 -4.02 25.51 11.51
C CYS A 335 -3.92 27.03 11.35
N ALA A 336 -4.67 27.78 12.18
CA ALA A 336 -4.69 29.25 12.14
C ALA A 336 -3.29 29.86 12.36
N LEU A 337 -2.52 29.35 13.33
CA LEU A 337 -1.15 29.79 13.59
C LEU A 337 -0.26 29.65 12.35
N ILE A 338 -0.35 28.52 11.63
CA ILE A 338 0.44 28.30 10.42
C ILE A 338 0.04 29.27 9.31
N HIS A 339 -1.26 29.51 9.16
CA HIS A 339 -1.79 30.48 8.19
C HIS A 339 -1.36 31.92 8.50
N GLU A 340 -1.33 32.33 9.77
CA GLU A 340 -0.84 33.64 10.22
C GLU A 340 0.62 33.89 9.81
N HIS A 341 1.44 32.84 9.76
CA HIS A 341 2.83 32.91 9.31
C HIS A 341 3.01 32.67 7.80
N GLY A 342 1.92 32.60 7.03
CA GLY A 342 1.93 32.43 5.57
C GLY A 342 2.21 31.01 5.08
N GLY A 343 2.21 30.02 5.98
CA GLY A 343 2.31 28.61 5.64
C GLY A 343 1.00 28.02 5.12
N GLN A 344 1.06 26.75 4.69
CA GLN A 344 -0.10 25.93 4.34
C GLN A 344 -0.19 24.70 5.24
N VAL A 345 -1.37 24.14 5.40
CA VAL A 345 -1.62 23.02 6.29
C VAL A 345 -1.88 21.76 5.48
N TYR A 346 -0.93 20.83 5.53
CA TYR A 346 -1.07 19.48 5.03
C TYR A 346 -1.57 18.56 6.14
N PHE A 347 -2.71 17.91 5.88
CA PHE A 347 -3.35 16.98 6.78
C PHE A 347 -3.09 15.54 6.32
N ASP A 348 -2.48 14.75 7.17
CA ASP A 348 -2.32 13.32 6.94
C ASP A 348 -3.62 12.60 7.29
N GLY A 349 -4.35 12.16 6.26
CA GLY A 349 -5.65 11.50 6.39
C GLY A 349 -5.57 9.98 6.50
N ALA A 350 -4.43 9.40 6.86
CA ALA A 350 -4.35 7.97 7.14
C ALA A 350 -5.33 7.53 8.24
N ASN A 351 -5.62 8.41 9.19
CA ASN A 351 -6.49 8.17 10.35
C ASN A 351 -7.95 8.64 10.13
N LEU A 352 -8.39 8.78 8.87
CA LEU A 352 -9.74 9.23 8.54
C LEU A 352 -10.84 8.27 9.02
N ASN A 353 -10.53 7.01 9.35
CA ASN A 353 -11.53 6.07 9.88
C ASN A 353 -12.15 6.56 11.19
N ALA A 354 -11.48 7.46 11.92
CA ALA A 354 -11.99 8.12 13.11
C ALA A 354 -12.82 9.40 12.83
N LEU A 355 -12.96 9.83 11.57
CA LEU A 355 -13.51 11.14 11.21
C LEU A 355 -14.71 11.09 10.26
N VAL A 356 -14.79 10.10 9.37
CA VAL A 356 -15.82 10.07 8.32
C VAL A 356 -17.22 10.18 8.94
N GLY A 357 -17.99 11.19 8.51
CA GLY A 357 -19.33 11.46 9.02
C GLY A 357 -19.40 12.15 10.39
N LEU A 358 -18.26 12.42 11.05
CA LEU A 358 -18.17 13.12 12.33
C LEU A 358 -17.48 14.49 12.23
N ALA A 359 -16.39 14.58 11.47
CA ALA A 359 -15.64 15.82 11.26
C ALA A 359 -14.91 15.77 9.91
N ARG A 360 -14.64 16.95 9.34
CA ARG A 360 -14.02 17.09 8.02
C ARG A 360 -12.69 17.84 8.12
N PRO A 361 -11.57 17.32 7.58
CA PRO A 361 -10.27 17.99 7.61
C PRO A 361 -10.31 19.44 7.10
N GLY A 362 -11.05 19.69 6.02
CA GLY A 362 -11.24 21.03 5.49
C GLY A 362 -11.83 21.97 6.56
N ASP A 363 -12.87 21.56 7.28
CA ASP A 363 -13.54 22.40 8.29
C ASP A 363 -12.68 22.62 9.55
N ILE A 364 -11.63 21.81 9.74
CA ILE A 364 -10.63 21.98 10.80
C ILE A 364 -9.60 23.07 10.42
N GLY A 365 -9.41 23.33 9.13
CA GLY A 365 -8.45 24.33 8.64
C GLY A 365 -7.34 23.74 7.78
N ALA A 366 -7.44 22.48 7.36
CA ALA A 366 -6.51 21.92 6.39
C ALA A 366 -6.67 22.55 5.00
N ASP A 367 -5.55 22.74 4.29
CA ASP A 367 -5.53 23.20 2.90
C ASP A 367 -5.50 22.02 1.92
N VAL A 368 -4.86 20.92 2.32
CA VAL A 368 -4.74 19.69 1.53
C VAL A 368 -4.69 18.47 2.44
N CYS A 369 -5.29 17.37 2.00
CA CYS A 369 -5.26 16.10 2.71
C CYS A 369 -5.14 14.95 1.72
N HIS A 370 -4.28 13.97 2.00
CA HIS A 370 -4.39 12.69 1.30
C HIS A 370 -5.33 11.73 2.04
N MET A 371 -5.89 10.76 1.34
CA MET A 371 -6.72 9.70 1.92
C MET A 371 -6.12 8.34 1.57
N ASN A 372 -5.92 7.43 2.53
CA ASN A 372 -5.54 6.05 2.20
C ASN A 372 -6.78 5.24 1.84
N LEU A 373 -7.07 5.08 0.54
CA LEU A 373 -8.22 4.25 0.11
C LEU A 373 -8.06 2.77 0.53
N HIS A 374 -6.82 2.32 0.67
CA HIS A 374 -6.41 0.99 1.13
C HIS A 374 -6.36 0.83 2.65
N LYS A 375 -6.89 1.82 3.38
CA LYS A 375 -7.13 1.76 4.82
C LYS A 375 -8.60 2.05 5.06
N THR A 376 -8.98 3.32 4.99
CA THR A 376 -10.32 3.81 5.35
C THR A 376 -11.41 3.34 4.38
N PHE A 377 -11.09 3.10 3.10
CA PHE A 377 -12.07 2.87 2.04
C PHE A 377 -11.91 1.52 1.30
N CYS A 378 -11.54 0.50 2.08
CA CYS A 378 -11.67 -0.92 1.76
C CYS A 378 -10.83 -1.50 0.61
N ILE A 379 -9.97 -0.73 -0.08
CA ILE A 379 -8.99 -1.34 -1.00
C ILE A 379 -8.13 -2.33 -0.19
N PRO A 380 -7.93 -3.57 -0.65
CA PRO A 380 -7.23 -4.59 0.13
C PRO A 380 -5.76 -4.25 0.29
N HIS A 381 -5.21 -4.55 1.47
CA HIS A 381 -3.80 -4.31 1.79
C HIS A 381 -2.85 -5.14 0.93
N GLY A 382 -3.28 -6.29 0.40
CA GLY A 382 -2.56 -7.08 -0.61
C GLY A 382 -1.17 -7.57 -0.18
N GLY A 383 -0.92 -7.71 1.13
CA GLY A 383 0.41 -8.06 1.65
C GLY A 383 1.46 -6.93 1.53
N GLY A 384 1.03 -5.69 1.32
CA GLY A 384 1.92 -4.53 1.14
C GLY A 384 1.64 -3.69 -0.12
N GLY A 385 0.46 -3.83 -0.72
CA GLY A 385 0.00 -3.10 -1.90
C GLY A 385 -0.84 -3.98 -2.81
N PRO A 386 -1.78 -3.40 -3.57
CA PRO A 386 -1.78 -2.02 -4.04
C PRO A 386 -2.34 -1.00 -3.05
N GLY A 387 -2.07 0.29 -3.31
CA GLY A 387 -2.75 1.40 -2.65
C GLY A 387 -3.17 2.48 -3.65
N VAL A 388 -4.04 3.38 -3.19
CA VAL A 388 -4.34 4.67 -3.84
C VAL A 388 -4.39 5.73 -2.74
N GLY A 389 -3.82 6.91 -3.03
CA GLY A 389 -3.68 8.02 -2.09
C GLY A 389 -4.19 9.33 -2.69
N PRO A 390 -5.48 9.45 -3.05
CA PRO A 390 -6.01 10.68 -3.61
C PRO A 390 -5.80 11.86 -2.65
N ILE A 391 -5.73 13.07 -3.21
CA ILE A 391 -5.63 14.29 -2.42
C ILE A 391 -6.87 15.15 -2.61
N GLY A 392 -7.45 15.63 -1.51
CA GLY A 392 -8.43 16.70 -1.48
C GLY A 392 -7.73 18.03 -1.18
N VAL A 393 -8.14 19.11 -1.85
CA VAL A 393 -7.54 20.43 -1.71
C VAL A 393 -8.57 21.55 -1.59
N ARG A 394 -8.21 22.62 -0.89
CA ARG A 394 -8.94 23.88 -0.89
C ARG A 394 -8.86 24.59 -2.24
N ALA A 395 -9.83 25.45 -2.52
CA ALA A 395 -10.02 26.09 -3.82
C ALA A 395 -8.76 26.78 -4.36
N HIS A 396 -7.94 27.42 -3.51
CA HIS A 396 -6.71 28.10 -3.93
C HIS A 396 -5.59 27.15 -4.37
N LEU A 397 -5.62 25.88 -3.95
CA LEU A 397 -4.66 24.86 -4.36
C LEU A 397 -5.12 24.07 -5.60
N LYS A 398 -6.40 24.15 -5.98
CA LYS A 398 -6.97 23.45 -7.15
C LYS A 398 -6.17 23.62 -8.45
N PRO A 399 -5.67 24.82 -8.83
CA PRO A 399 -4.89 24.99 -10.06
C PRO A 399 -3.55 24.24 -10.09
N TYR A 400 -3.09 23.73 -8.93
CA TYR A 400 -1.80 23.08 -8.76
C TYR A 400 -1.92 21.58 -8.46
N LEU A 401 -3.12 21.01 -8.62
CA LEU A 401 -3.32 19.57 -8.52
C LEU A 401 -2.44 18.81 -9.53
N PRO A 402 -2.01 17.58 -9.19
CA PRO A 402 -1.30 16.75 -10.14
C PRO A 402 -2.21 16.42 -11.33
N GLY A 403 -1.61 16.30 -12.51
CA GLY A 403 -2.31 15.97 -13.75
C GLY A 403 -1.41 15.16 -14.68
N HIS A 404 -1.82 14.91 -15.91
CA HIS A 404 -1.03 14.10 -16.83
C HIS A 404 -0.99 14.73 -18.22
N VAL A 405 0.08 14.46 -18.99
CA VAL A 405 0.27 15.08 -20.32
C VAL A 405 -0.88 14.75 -21.27
N THR A 406 -1.47 13.55 -21.14
CA THR A 406 -2.64 13.13 -21.91
C THR A 406 -3.91 13.88 -21.53
N GLU A 407 -3.95 14.49 -20.34
CA GLU A 407 -5.05 15.34 -19.85
C GLU A 407 -4.62 16.84 -19.84
N GLY A 408 -3.55 17.20 -20.57
CA GLY A 408 -3.12 18.59 -20.74
C GLY A 408 -2.32 19.20 -19.58
N SER A 409 -1.78 18.39 -18.67
CA SER A 409 -0.98 18.86 -17.52
C SER A 409 0.44 18.32 -17.54
N ALA A 410 1.41 19.15 -17.13
CA ALA A 410 2.82 18.75 -17.00
C ALA A 410 3.19 18.27 -15.58
N HIS A 411 2.22 18.19 -14.66
CA HIS A 411 2.46 17.94 -13.23
C HIS A 411 2.17 16.50 -12.81
N ALA A 412 2.70 15.53 -13.54
CA ALA A 412 2.48 14.11 -13.25
C ALA A 412 3.27 13.63 -12.03
N VAL A 413 2.57 12.97 -11.11
CA VAL A 413 3.15 12.24 -9.96
C VAL A 413 2.96 10.72 -10.06
N ALA A 414 2.18 10.28 -11.05
CA ALA A 414 2.01 8.88 -11.43
C ALA A 414 2.09 8.72 -12.95
N ALA A 415 2.37 7.50 -13.41
CA ALA A 415 2.52 7.19 -14.84
C ALA A 415 1.21 7.17 -15.63
N ALA A 416 0.06 7.09 -14.95
CA ALA A 416 -1.26 7.07 -15.54
C ALA A 416 -2.10 8.23 -14.95
N PRO A 417 -3.04 8.82 -15.72
CA PRO A 417 -3.80 9.99 -15.31
C PRO A 417 -4.58 9.80 -14.00
N PHE A 418 -5.09 8.58 -13.77
CA PHE A 418 -5.89 8.21 -12.59
C PHE A 418 -5.21 7.11 -11.75
N GLY A 419 -3.87 7.04 -11.79
CA GLY A 419 -3.11 6.05 -11.02
C GLY A 419 -3.57 4.61 -11.30
N SER A 420 -3.84 3.86 -10.24
CA SER A 420 -4.38 2.50 -10.31
C SER A 420 -5.91 2.50 -10.44
N ALA A 421 -6.42 2.93 -11.60
CA ALA A 421 -7.85 3.17 -11.79
C ALA A 421 -8.74 1.93 -11.54
N SER A 422 -8.27 0.72 -11.89
CA SER A 422 -9.06 -0.52 -11.82
C SER A 422 -9.47 -0.96 -10.42
N ILE A 423 -8.86 -0.40 -9.37
CA ILE A 423 -9.21 -0.67 -7.97
C ILE A 423 -10.05 0.43 -7.32
N LEU A 424 -10.30 1.55 -8.03
CA LEU A 424 -11.25 2.58 -7.58
C LEU A 424 -12.70 2.08 -7.42
N PRO A 425 -13.21 1.10 -8.20
CA PRO A 425 -14.54 0.54 -7.97
C PRO A 425 -14.76 0.01 -6.56
N ILE A 426 -13.72 -0.46 -5.86
CA ILE A 426 -13.82 -0.95 -4.47
C ILE A 426 -14.32 0.17 -3.55
N THR A 427 -13.62 1.31 -3.58
CA THR A 427 -14.00 2.49 -2.81
C THR A 427 -15.36 3.04 -3.25
N TRP A 428 -15.65 3.05 -4.56
CA TRP A 428 -16.94 3.50 -5.07
C TRP A 428 -18.08 2.63 -4.52
N MET A 429 -17.91 1.30 -4.54
CA MET A 429 -18.87 0.34 -4.00
C MET A 429 -19.07 0.53 -2.50
N TYR A 430 -18.00 0.67 -1.73
CA TYR A 430 -18.07 0.91 -0.28
C TYR A 430 -18.89 2.16 0.04
N ILE A 431 -18.52 3.32 -0.53
CA ILE A 431 -19.22 4.59 -0.27
C ILE A 431 -20.68 4.49 -0.72
N ARG A 432 -20.93 3.89 -1.89
CA ARG A 432 -22.28 3.76 -2.45
C ARG A 432 -23.19 2.86 -1.61
N MET A 433 -22.69 1.73 -1.12
CA MET A 433 -23.46 0.78 -0.32
C MET A 433 -23.68 1.25 1.11
N MET A 434 -22.68 1.90 1.71
CA MET A 434 -22.78 2.41 3.09
C MET A 434 -23.66 3.65 3.17
N GLY A 435 -23.56 4.56 2.19
CA GLY A 435 -24.15 5.88 2.26
C GLY A 435 -23.64 6.70 3.46
N GLY A 436 -24.14 7.93 3.62
CA GLY A 436 -23.66 8.82 4.70
C GLY A 436 -23.88 8.26 6.11
N SER A 437 -25.03 7.64 6.37
CA SER A 437 -25.36 7.06 7.68
C SER A 437 -24.51 5.84 8.02
N GLY A 438 -24.28 4.94 7.06
CA GLY A 438 -23.45 3.76 7.25
C GLY A 438 -21.99 4.16 7.48
N LEU A 439 -21.47 5.11 6.70
CA LEU A 439 -20.11 5.62 6.87
C LEU A 439 -19.91 6.24 8.27
N LYS A 440 -20.86 7.04 8.74
CA LYS A 440 -20.83 7.58 10.11
C LYS A 440 -20.85 6.48 11.16
N GLN A 441 -21.73 5.48 11.00
CA GLN A 441 -21.83 4.35 11.94
C GLN A 441 -20.54 3.52 11.98
N ALA A 442 -19.88 3.32 10.83
CA ALA A 442 -18.59 2.65 10.76
C ALA A 442 -17.55 3.38 11.61
N THR A 443 -17.42 4.69 11.45
CA THR A 443 -16.51 5.51 12.27
C THR A 443 -16.86 5.45 13.77
N GLU A 444 -18.13 5.58 14.15
CA GLU A 444 -18.56 5.47 15.54
C GLU A 444 -18.21 4.10 16.14
N THR A 445 -18.40 3.03 15.37
CA THR A 445 -18.10 1.65 15.80
C THR A 445 -16.61 1.42 15.93
N ALA A 446 -15.78 1.93 15.01
CA ALA A 446 -14.32 1.83 15.12
C ALA A 446 -13.80 2.48 16.42
N ILE A 447 -14.33 3.66 16.78
CA ILE A 447 -13.98 4.35 18.03
C ILE A 447 -14.45 3.54 19.25
N VAL A 448 -15.67 3.00 19.23
CA VAL A 448 -16.21 2.19 20.32
C VAL A 448 -15.38 0.90 20.51
N SER A 449 -15.07 0.19 19.43
CA SER A 449 -14.26 -1.04 19.46
C SER A 449 -12.86 -0.77 20.05
N ALA A 450 -12.21 0.31 19.65
CA ALA A 450 -10.91 0.69 20.20
C ALA A 450 -10.99 1.01 21.69
N ASN A 451 -11.95 1.84 22.12
CA ASN A 451 -12.14 2.18 23.53
C ASN A 451 -12.51 0.96 24.38
N TYR A 452 -13.24 -0.01 23.82
CA TYR A 452 -13.55 -1.29 24.46
C TYR A 452 -12.28 -2.10 24.76
N VAL A 453 -11.44 -2.31 23.73
CA VAL A 453 -10.16 -3.02 23.85
C VAL A 453 -9.24 -2.31 24.84
N ALA A 454 -9.11 -0.99 24.72
CA ALA A 454 -8.29 -0.17 25.61
C ALA A 454 -8.73 -0.29 27.08
N THR A 455 -10.05 -0.24 27.34
CA THR A 455 -10.60 -0.37 28.69
C THR A 455 -10.35 -1.76 29.29
N ARG A 456 -10.51 -2.82 28.49
CA ARG A 456 -10.27 -4.21 28.91
C ARG A 456 -8.79 -4.47 29.24
N LEU A 457 -7.87 -3.83 28.52
CA LEU A 457 -6.44 -4.08 28.65
C LEU A 457 -5.71 -3.15 29.62
N ALA A 458 -6.28 -1.98 29.93
CA ALA A 458 -5.67 -0.97 30.80
C ALA A 458 -5.12 -1.49 32.15
N PRO A 459 -5.74 -2.46 32.86
CA PRO A 459 -5.19 -3.00 34.10
C PRO A 459 -3.88 -3.77 33.95
N HIS A 460 -3.58 -4.26 32.75
CA HIS A 460 -2.40 -5.09 32.45
C HIS A 460 -1.36 -4.33 31.62
N PHE A 461 -1.85 -3.48 30.72
CA PHE A 461 -1.06 -2.65 29.82
C PHE A 461 -1.61 -1.23 29.87
N PRO A 462 -0.98 -0.31 30.63
CA PRO A 462 -1.45 1.07 30.71
C PRO A 462 -1.55 1.71 29.32
N LEU A 463 -2.57 2.55 29.11
CA LEU A 463 -2.65 3.38 27.92
C LEU A 463 -1.60 4.48 28.04
N LEU A 464 -0.71 4.56 27.04
CA LEU A 464 0.37 5.56 27.07
C LEU A 464 -0.17 6.98 26.88
N TYR A 465 -1.19 7.14 26.02
CA TYR A 465 -1.80 8.43 25.73
C TYR A 465 -3.32 8.33 25.77
N LYS A 466 -3.96 9.41 26.22
CA LYS A 466 -5.42 9.54 26.32
C LYS A 466 -5.81 10.97 25.96
N GLY A 467 -6.93 11.12 25.27
CA GLY A 467 -7.55 12.42 25.06
C GLY A 467 -8.50 12.77 26.22
N ARG A 468 -9.31 13.80 25.98
CA ARG A 468 -10.32 14.27 26.93
C ARG A 468 -11.21 13.15 27.47
N SER A 469 -11.50 13.22 28.76
CA SER A 469 -12.33 12.25 29.48
C SER A 469 -11.80 10.81 29.45
N ASP A 470 -10.48 10.63 29.40
CA ASP A 470 -9.81 9.33 29.33
C ASP A 470 -10.31 8.48 28.14
N ARG A 471 -10.45 9.09 26.97
CA ARG A 471 -10.88 8.43 25.73
C ARG A 471 -9.83 8.52 24.64
N ILE A 472 -9.86 7.52 23.77
CA ILE A 472 -9.05 7.45 22.56
C ILE A 472 -9.95 7.60 21.32
N ALA A 473 -9.33 7.72 20.15
CA ALA A 473 -10.01 7.69 18.86
C ALA A 473 -10.23 6.23 18.40
N HIS A 474 -9.82 5.88 17.18
CA HIS A 474 -9.93 4.53 16.60
C HIS A 474 -8.80 3.55 16.96
N GLU A 475 -7.78 4.00 17.68
CA GLU A 475 -6.60 3.19 18.02
C GLU A 475 -6.01 3.62 19.38
N CYS A 476 -5.23 2.74 20.02
CA CYS A 476 -4.49 3.06 21.24
C CYS A 476 -3.07 2.54 21.24
N ILE A 477 -2.23 3.13 22.10
CA ILE A 477 -0.91 2.62 22.42
C ILE A 477 -0.94 1.97 23.80
N LEU A 478 -0.68 0.65 23.81
CA LEU A 478 -0.49 -0.15 25.01
C LEU A 478 0.98 -0.10 25.41
N ASP A 479 1.26 0.35 26.62
CA ASP A 479 2.62 0.40 27.13
C ASP A 479 3.08 -1.00 27.60
N THR A 480 3.73 -1.73 26.70
CA THR A 480 4.29 -3.06 26.99
C THR A 480 5.63 -3.01 27.71
N ARG A 481 6.24 -1.82 27.90
CA ARG A 481 7.52 -1.68 28.61
C ARG A 481 7.42 -2.11 30.06
N VAL A 482 6.22 -2.02 30.65
CA VAL A 482 5.92 -2.51 32.00
C VAL A 482 6.31 -3.98 32.19
N LEU A 483 6.13 -4.84 31.16
CA LEU A 483 6.50 -6.25 31.24
C LEU A 483 8.02 -6.45 31.12
N LYS A 484 8.70 -5.59 30.37
CA LYS A 484 10.16 -5.60 30.30
C LYS A 484 10.77 -5.24 31.65
N GLU A 485 10.23 -4.22 32.30
CA GLU A 485 10.68 -3.74 33.61
C GLU A 485 10.39 -4.77 34.71
N SER A 486 9.22 -5.40 34.71
CA SER A 486 8.81 -6.32 35.78
C SER A 486 9.30 -7.75 35.58
N ALA A 487 9.46 -8.21 34.34
CA ALA A 487 9.67 -9.62 34.01
C ALA A 487 10.77 -9.87 32.97
N GLY A 488 11.42 -8.83 32.44
CA GLY A 488 12.42 -8.96 31.37
C GLY A 488 11.85 -9.30 29.98
N ILE A 489 10.53 -9.33 29.83
CA ILE A 489 9.84 -9.71 28.59
C ILE A 489 9.72 -8.52 27.64
N SER A 490 10.20 -8.67 26.42
CA SER A 490 10.23 -7.61 25.41
C SER A 490 8.92 -7.52 24.60
N VAL A 491 8.77 -6.43 23.84
CA VAL A 491 7.65 -6.28 22.90
C VAL A 491 7.69 -7.33 21.78
N ASP A 492 8.90 -7.74 21.36
CA ASP A 492 9.08 -8.81 20.38
C ASP A 492 8.54 -10.14 20.91
N ASP A 493 8.78 -10.46 22.19
CA ASP A 493 8.27 -11.68 22.83
C ASP A 493 6.74 -11.71 22.84
N ILE A 494 6.11 -10.60 23.22
CA ILE A 494 4.64 -10.45 23.18
C ILE A 494 4.12 -10.62 21.76
N ALA A 495 4.76 -9.96 20.79
CA ALA A 495 4.35 -10.01 19.38
C ALA A 495 4.47 -11.42 18.79
N LYS A 496 5.53 -12.16 19.11
CA LYS A 496 5.68 -13.55 18.66
C LYS A 496 4.73 -14.47 19.40
N ARG A 497 4.51 -14.26 20.70
CA ARG A 497 3.59 -15.08 21.49
C ARG A 497 2.14 -14.98 21.01
N LEU A 498 1.71 -13.80 20.54
CA LEU A 498 0.37 -13.63 19.94
C LEU A 498 0.10 -14.58 18.76
N ILE A 499 1.14 -15.01 18.03
CA ILE A 499 1.01 -15.97 16.93
C ILE A 499 0.52 -17.33 17.46
N ASP A 500 1.00 -17.75 18.63
CA ASP A 500 0.54 -18.99 19.27
C ASP A 500 -0.92 -18.90 19.73
N TYR A 501 -1.39 -17.71 20.05
CA TYR A 501 -2.81 -17.39 20.31
C TYR A 501 -3.63 -17.20 19.02
N GLY A 502 -3.03 -17.34 17.84
CA GLY A 502 -3.71 -17.23 16.55
C GLY A 502 -3.94 -15.79 16.08
N PHE A 503 -3.12 -14.84 16.53
CA PHE A 503 -3.20 -13.44 16.11
C PHE A 503 -1.91 -12.97 15.43
N HIS A 504 -2.08 -12.11 14.42
CA HIS A 504 -0.99 -11.23 14.00
C HIS A 504 -0.80 -10.15 15.08
N ALA A 505 0.45 -9.77 15.35
CA ALA A 505 0.75 -8.71 16.31
C ALA A 505 0.18 -7.34 15.86
N PRO A 506 -0.21 -6.47 16.80
CA PRO A 506 -0.46 -5.06 16.50
C PRO A 506 0.79 -4.35 15.96
N THR A 507 0.66 -3.08 15.58
CA THR A 507 1.79 -2.27 15.10
C THR A 507 2.82 -2.13 16.22
N MET A 508 4.07 -2.49 15.92
CA MET A 508 5.10 -2.68 16.93
C MET A 508 6.11 -1.53 16.92
N SER A 509 6.46 -1.01 18.10
CA SER A 509 7.54 -0.04 18.29
C SER A 509 7.43 1.26 17.48
N PHE A 510 6.23 1.59 17.02
CA PHE A 510 5.89 2.86 16.37
C PHE A 510 4.49 3.31 16.83
N PRO A 511 4.28 4.60 17.11
CA PRO A 511 5.26 5.70 17.10
C PRO A 511 6.23 5.70 18.29
N VAL A 512 5.98 4.88 19.32
CA VAL A 512 6.84 4.78 20.51
C VAL A 512 7.56 3.43 20.54
N ALA A 513 8.87 3.44 20.77
CA ALA A 513 9.67 2.21 20.83
C ALA A 513 9.27 1.35 22.03
N GLY A 514 9.17 0.03 21.83
CA GLY A 514 8.87 -0.93 22.90
C GLY A 514 7.39 -1.00 23.30
N THR A 515 6.48 -0.43 22.51
CA THR A 515 5.03 -0.45 22.73
C THR A 515 4.29 -1.17 21.59
N LEU A 516 3.00 -1.46 21.79
CA LEU A 516 2.09 -1.95 20.76
C LEU A 516 0.98 -0.93 20.49
N MET A 517 0.73 -0.64 19.21
CA MET A 517 -0.37 0.22 18.76
C MET A 517 -1.47 -0.63 18.12
N VAL A 518 -2.67 -0.56 18.69
CA VAL A 518 -3.79 -1.47 18.43
C VAL A 518 -4.95 -0.71 17.79
N GLU A 519 -5.36 -1.14 16.60
CA GLU A 519 -6.53 -0.62 15.87
C GLU A 519 -7.44 -1.80 15.45
N PRO A 520 -8.58 -2.03 16.12
CA PRO A 520 -9.45 -3.16 15.82
C PRO A 520 -10.38 -2.95 14.62
N THR A 521 -10.65 -1.69 14.25
CA THR A 521 -11.66 -1.28 13.25
C THR A 521 -13.10 -1.62 13.65
N GLU A 522 -14.05 -1.20 12.80
CA GLU A 522 -15.48 -1.44 12.94
C GLU A 522 -15.94 -2.82 12.47
N SER A 523 -15.10 -3.54 11.72
CA SER A 523 -15.49 -4.78 11.03
C SER A 523 -15.44 -5.99 11.94
N GLU A 524 -14.74 -5.89 13.07
CA GLU A 524 -14.49 -7.02 13.96
C GLU A 524 -15.63 -7.21 14.97
N PRO A 525 -16.21 -8.40 15.08
CA PRO A 525 -17.27 -8.65 16.05
C PRO A 525 -16.71 -8.64 17.47
N LYS A 526 -17.55 -8.31 18.46
CA LYS A 526 -17.15 -8.27 19.88
C LYS A 526 -16.42 -9.53 20.35
N ARG A 527 -16.85 -10.72 19.90
CA ARG A 527 -16.20 -12.00 20.25
C ARG A 527 -14.73 -12.06 19.85
N GLU A 528 -14.37 -11.43 18.74
CA GLU A 528 -12.99 -11.38 18.23
C GLU A 528 -12.15 -10.41 19.07
N LEU A 529 -12.74 -9.25 19.41
CA LEU A 529 -12.13 -8.28 20.34
C LEU A 529 -11.87 -8.90 21.71
N ASP A 530 -12.83 -9.68 22.22
CA ASP A 530 -12.70 -10.42 23.47
C ASP A 530 -11.55 -11.43 23.39
N ARG A 531 -11.48 -12.24 22.32
CA ARG A 531 -10.42 -13.25 22.14
C ARG A 531 -9.03 -12.60 22.10
N PHE A 532 -8.88 -11.46 21.43
CA PHE A 532 -7.62 -10.70 21.44
C PHE A 532 -7.30 -10.15 22.84
N CYS A 533 -8.29 -9.58 23.53
CA CYS A 533 -8.07 -9.06 24.88
C CYS A 533 -7.67 -10.18 25.86
N GLU A 534 -8.30 -11.34 25.77
CA GLU A 534 -7.99 -12.52 26.59
C GLU A 534 -6.59 -13.06 26.30
N ALA A 535 -6.17 -13.09 25.03
CA ALA A 535 -4.79 -13.44 24.66
C ALA A 535 -3.76 -12.50 25.30
N MET A 536 -3.98 -11.18 25.19
CA MET A 536 -3.10 -10.18 25.80
C MET A 536 -3.07 -10.29 27.34
N ILE A 537 -4.22 -10.47 27.98
CA ILE A 537 -4.30 -10.66 29.44
C ILE A 537 -3.58 -11.94 29.87
N ALA A 538 -3.73 -13.04 29.12
CA ALA A 538 -3.04 -14.29 29.38
C ALA A 538 -1.52 -14.12 29.25
N ILE A 539 -1.05 -13.41 28.22
CA ILE A 539 0.38 -13.06 28.05
C ILE A 539 0.92 -12.26 29.24
N ALA A 540 0.15 -11.30 29.77
CA ALA A 540 0.55 -10.60 30.99
C ALA A 540 0.66 -11.56 32.20
N GLY A 541 -0.23 -12.55 32.29
CA GLY A 541 -0.16 -13.63 33.27
C GLY A 541 1.07 -14.54 33.10
N GLU A 542 1.43 -14.87 31.86
CA GLU A 542 2.66 -15.62 31.53
C GLU A 542 3.91 -14.85 31.98
N ALA A 543 3.98 -13.55 31.71
CA ALA A 543 5.08 -12.70 32.16
C ALA A 543 5.16 -12.61 33.69
N ALA A 544 4.01 -12.62 34.39
CA ALA A 544 3.98 -12.66 35.85
C ALA A 544 4.55 -13.97 36.42
N LYS A 545 4.41 -15.12 35.73
CA LYS A 545 5.07 -16.37 36.12
C LYS A 545 6.60 -16.27 36.01
N VAL A 546 7.09 -15.63 34.95
CA VAL A 546 8.54 -15.35 34.79
C VAL A 546 9.05 -14.44 35.90
N ALA A 547 8.33 -13.35 36.21
CA ALA A 547 8.70 -12.42 37.29
C ALA A 547 8.77 -13.09 38.68
N LYS A 548 7.94 -14.12 38.92
CA LYS A 548 7.95 -14.91 40.16
C LYS A 548 9.02 -16.01 40.20
N GLY A 549 9.71 -16.25 39.08
CA GLY A 549 10.68 -17.34 38.93
C GLY A 549 10.03 -18.72 38.78
N GLU A 550 8.73 -18.80 38.46
CA GLU A 550 8.05 -20.07 38.15
C GLU A 550 8.53 -20.63 36.79
N TRP A 551 8.85 -19.74 35.85
CA TRP A 551 9.52 -20.07 34.59
C TRP A 551 10.86 -19.33 34.48
N PRO A 552 11.92 -19.98 33.97
CA PRO A 552 13.19 -19.32 33.66
C PRO A 552 13.00 -18.14 32.68
N LEU A 553 13.79 -17.09 32.86
CA LEU A 553 13.75 -15.90 31.99
C LEU A 553 14.14 -16.23 30.55
N ASP A 554 15.08 -17.16 30.38
CA ASP A 554 15.67 -17.58 29.10
C ASP A 554 14.99 -18.81 28.49
N ASP A 555 14.06 -19.47 29.19
CA ASP A 555 13.33 -20.63 28.70
C ASP A 555 11.87 -20.64 29.20
N ASN A 556 11.00 -19.99 28.43
CA ASN A 556 9.57 -19.87 28.70
C ASN A 556 8.78 -19.66 27.39
N PRO A 557 7.43 -19.79 27.41
CA PRO A 557 6.65 -19.67 26.19
C PRO A 557 6.80 -18.33 25.44
N LEU A 558 7.09 -17.22 26.14
CA LEU A 558 7.18 -15.89 25.55
C LEU A 558 8.46 -15.71 24.72
N VAL A 559 9.61 -16.14 25.26
CA VAL A 559 10.91 -15.99 24.60
C VAL A 559 11.14 -17.03 23.50
N ASN A 560 10.53 -18.21 23.63
CA ASN A 560 10.63 -19.28 22.64
C ASN A 560 9.57 -19.18 21.53
N ALA A 561 8.54 -18.35 21.69
CA ALA A 561 7.56 -18.13 20.65
C ALA A 561 8.17 -17.55 19.36
N PRO A 562 7.59 -17.88 18.18
CA PRO A 562 6.40 -18.71 17.98
C PRO A 562 6.74 -20.22 17.88
N HIS A 563 5.81 -21.07 18.31
CA HIS A 563 6.03 -22.52 18.39
C HIS A 563 5.52 -23.26 17.14
N THR A 564 6.42 -23.89 16.40
CA THR A 564 6.07 -24.58 15.14
C THR A 564 5.43 -25.94 15.36
N ALA A 565 4.75 -26.47 14.34
CA ALA A 565 4.22 -27.84 14.37
C ALA A 565 5.34 -28.87 14.54
N ALA A 566 6.50 -28.65 13.89
CA ALA A 566 7.65 -29.55 13.97
C ALA A 566 8.22 -29.61 15.40
N GLU A 567 8.32 -28.45 16.05
CA GLU A 567 8.76 -28.34 17.44
C GLU A 567 7.76 -29.01 18.41
N ALA A 568 6.47 -28.69 18.27
CA ALA A 568 5.42 -29.24 19.13
C ALA A 568 5.26 -30.78 19.01
N LEU A 569 5.61 -31.36 17.86
CA LEU A 569 5.55 -32.80 17.60
C LEU A 569 6.90 -33.52 17.75
N ALA A 570 7.98 -32.81 18.09
CA ALA A 570 9.29 -33.40 18.31
C ALA A 570 9.23 -34.44 19.45
N GLY A 571 10.05 -35.49 19.37
CA GLY A 571 10.07 -36.55 20.39
C GLY A 571 10.46 -36.01 21.77
N ALA A 572 11.57 -35.28 21.85
CA ALA A 572 12.01 -34.59 23.06
C ALA A 572 11.29 -33.22 23.20
N TRP A 573 11.05 -32.81 24.44
CA TRP A 573 10.50 -31.49 24.77
C TRP A 573 11.25 -30.94 25.98
N PRO A 574 12.39 -30.25 25.77
CA PRO A 574 13.31 -29.86 26.84
C PRO A 574 12.90 -28.54 27.52
N HIS A 575 11.60 -28.22 27.56
CA HIS A 575 11.09 -26.97 28.12
C HIS A 575 10.36 -27.21 29.46
N PRO A 576 10.37 -26.23 30.39
CA PRO A 576 9.70 -26.31 31.69
C PRO A 576 8.19 -26.05 31.62
N TYR A 577 7.63 -25.89 30.43
CA TYR A 577 6.21 -25.72 30.15
C TYR A 577 5.73 -26.80 29.18
N SER A 578 4.44 -27.07 29.17
CA SER A 578 3.85 -28.13 28.34
C SER A 578 3.71 -27.70 26.87
N ARG A 579 3.64 -28.69 25.97
CA ARG A 579 3.27 -28.47 24.55
C ARG A 579 1.89 -27.83 24.39
N MET A 580 0.98 -28.10 25.32
CA MET A 580 -0.35 -27.50 25.32
C MET A 580 -0.27 -26.00 25.63
N GLU A 581 0.51 -25.61 26.63
CA GLU A 581 0.81 -24.21 26.91
C GLU A 581 1.52 -23.56 25.71
N ALA A 582 2.40 -24.26 25.01
CA ALA A 582 3.06 -23.74 23.82
C ALA A 582 2.07 -23.48 22.66
N ALA A 583 1.35 -24.52 22.21
CA ALA A 583 0.61 -24.50 20.95
C ALA A 583 -0.88 -24.16 21.09
N TYR A 584 -1.50 -24.35 22.25
CA TYR A 584 -2.93 -24.09 22.49
C TYR A 584 -3.13 -23.31 23.80
N PRO A 585 -2.59 -22.08 23.90
CA PRO A 585 -2.59 -21.35 25.16
C PRO A 585 -3.94 -20.72 25.54
N ALA A 586 -4.90 -20.64 24.62
CA ALA A 586 -6.24 -20.15 24.92
C ALA A 586 -7.12 -21.26 25.52
N ALA A 587 -8.08 -20.88 26.37
CA ALA A 587 -8.89 -21.83 27.13
C ALA A 587 -9.98 -22.56 26.29
N ASP A 588 -10.42 -21.96 25.18
CA ASP A 588 -11.48 -22.50 24.31
C ASP A 588 -11.02 -22.47 22.85
N VAL A 589 -10.22 -23.48 22.46
CA VAL A 589 -9.60 -23.56 21.12
C VAL A 589 -10.28 -24.62 20.28
N ASP A 590 -10.78 -24.20 19.11
CA ASP A 590 -11.06 -25.11 18.01
C ASP A 590 -9.72 -25.67 17.47
N LEU A 591 -9.39 -26.89 17.90
CA LEU A 591 -8.16 -27.59 17.51
C LEU A 591 -8.03 -27.72 15.98
N ALA A 592 -9.14 -27.79 15.25
CA ALA A 592 -9.12 -27.91 13.80
C ALA A 592 -8.81 -26.58 13.09
N ALA A 593 -9.09 -25.45 13.75
CA ALA A 593 -8.88 -24.11 13.20
C ALA A 593 -7.48 -23.51 13.53
N LYS A 594 -6.61 -24.27 14.21
CA LYS A 594 -5.27 -23.80 14.61
C LYS A 594 -4.44 -23.33 13.39
N TYR A 595 -3.98 -22.09 13.46
CA TYR A 595 -2.89 -21.63 12.60
C TYR A 595 -1.54 -22.06 13.20
N TRP A 596 -0.71 -22.72 12.38
CA TRP A 596 0.65 -23.11 12.75
C TRP A 596 1.65 -22.14 12.14
N PRO A 597 2.53 -21.51 12.94
CA PRO A 597 3.61 -20.70 12.40
C PRO A 597 4.54 -21.59 11.54
N PRO A 598 4.85 -21.19 10.30
CA PRO A 598 5.62 -22.03 9.38
C PRO A 598 7.10 -22.13 9.74
N VAL A 599 7.60 -21.21 10.56
CA VAL A 599 8.99 -21.13 11.02
C VAL A 599 9.03 -20.64 12.47
N SER A 600 10.13 -20.94 13.16
CA SER A 600 10.43 -20.38 14.49
C SER A 600 10.83 -18.91 14.39
N ARG A 601 11.25 -18.32 15.51
CA ARG A 601 11.64 -16.91 15.57
C ARG A 601 12.78 -16.60 14.60
N ILE A 602 12.59 -15.55 13.79
CA ILE A 602 13.54 -15.10 12.77
C ILE A 602 14.74 -14.39 13.44
N ASP A 603 15.96 -14.72 12.99
CA ASP A 603 17.17 -13.95 13.31
C ASP A 603 17.34 -12.79 12.31
N ASN A 604 16.90 -11.61 12.73
CA ASN A 604 16.97 -10.40 11.91
C ASN A 604 18.42 -9.98 11.60
N VAL A 605 19.33 -10.10 12.57
CA VAL A 605 20.71 -9.60 12.45
C VAL A 605 21.54 -10.50 11.54
N ALA A 606 21.35 -11.82 11.61
CA ALA A 606 22.02 -12.76 10.73
C ALA A 606 21.65 -12.52 9.26
N GLY A 607 20.38 -12.23 8.97
CA GLY A 607 19.90 -11.90 7.62
C GLY A 607 20.55 -10.64 7.05
N ASP A 608 20.61 -9.56 7.84
CA ASP A 608 21.23 -8.29 7.41
C ASP A 608 22.75 -8.43 7.18
N ARG A 609 23.43 -9.25 7.99
CA ARG A 609 24.87 -9.51 7.84
C ARG A 609 25.20 -10.40 6.65
N ASN A 610 24.29 -11.31 6.29
CA ASN A 610 24.47 -12.30 5.24
C ASN A 610 23.38 -12.13 4.18
N LEU A 611 23.42 -10.99 3.48
CA LEU A 611 22.36 -10.57 2.59
C LEU A 611 22.22 -11.50 1.37
N VAL A 612 21.12 -12.27 1.33
CA VAL A 612 20.72 -13.12 0.20
C VAL A 612 19.32 -12.71 -0.27
N CYS A 613 19.25 -12.04 -1.42
CA CYS A 613 18.00 -11.45 -1.94
C CYS A 613 17.45 -12.15 -3.20
N SER A 614 17.94 -13.35 -3.51
CA SER A 614 17.45 -14.20 -4.59
C SER A 614 17.20 -15.60 -4.06
N CYS A 615 16.31 -16.38 -4.69
CA CYS A 615 16.10 -17.78 -4.33
C CYS A 615 17.45 -18.52 -4.36
N PRO A 616 17.99 -18.91 -3.20
CA PRO A 616 19.26 -19.60 -3.15
C PRO A 616 19.09 -21.01 -3.75
N PRO A 617 20.15 -21.59 -4.33
CA PRO A 617 20.15 -23.00 -4.66
C PRO A 617 19.81 -23.81 -3.39
N LEU A 618 18.85 -24.75 -3.47
CA LEU A 618 18.53 -25.66 -2.34
C LEU A 618 19.79 -26.39 -1.82
N SER A 619 20.79 -26.60 -2.69
CA SER A 619 22.10 -27.16 -2.35
C SER A 619 22.91 -26.35 -1.34
N GLU A 620 22.67 -25.04 -1.22
CA GLU A 620 23.36 -24.19 -0.23
C GLU A 620 22.81 -24.38 1.19
N TYR A 621 21.60 -24.93 1.36
CA TYR A 621 21.00 -25.22 2.67
C TYR A 621 21.10 -26.68 3.11
N LEU A 622 21.40 -27.61 2.20
CA LEU A 622 21.54 -29.03 2.53
C LEU A 622 22.75 -29.33 3.44
N GLY A 623 23.70 -28.41 3.59
CA GLY A 623 24.85 -28.52 4.51
C GLY A 623 24.68 -27.80 5.86
N ALA A 624 23.55 -27.11 6.08
CA ALA A 624 23.29 -26.35 7.32
C ALA A 624 22.38 -27.10 8.32
N ALA A 625 21.94 -28.32 7.97
CA ALA A 625 21.07 -29.18 8.77
C ALA A 625 21.80 -30.43 9.30
N GLU A 626 23.13 -30.42 9.39
CA GLU A 626 23.91 -31.38 10.19
C GLU A 626 24.30 -30.81 11.55
#